data_AF-A0A822YG04-F1
#
_entry.id   AF-A0A822YG04-F1
#
_cell.length_a   1.000
_cell.length_b   1.000
_cell.length_c   1.000
_cell.angle_alpha   90.00
_cell.angle_beta   90.00
_cell.angle_gamma   90.00
#
_symmetry.space_group_name_H-M   'P 1'
#
loop_
_entity.id
_entity.type
_entity.pdbx_description
1 polymer ?
#
loop_
_entity_poly.entity_id
_entity_poly.type
_entity_poly.pdbx_seq_one_letter_code
_entity_poly.pdbx_strand_id
1 'polypeptide(L)'
;MDTPHRGASFLSVLLLFLLVSCSLPSLISASSFCNPSDRRALWKIKKSLNIPHYFDSWNPWKLSIDCCRWHYVDCNTAGRVTQLSFYTIHRPFHTRRPSETSRT
;
A
#
# COMPACT_ATOMS: atom_id res chain seq x y z
N MET A 1 26.32 -52.53 -20.77
CA MET A 1 27.33 -51.50 -20.41
C MET A 1 26.60 -50.18 -20.43
N ASP A 2 25.92 -49.98 -19.33
CA ASP A 2 24.83 -49.02 -19.15
C ASP A 2 25.40 -47.61 -18.94
N THR A 3 24.77 -46.63 -19.57
CA THR A 3 25.19 -45.23 -19.57
C THR A 3 24.41 -44.45 -18.51
N PRO A 4 25.03 -44.01 -17.39
CA PRO A 4 24.35 -43.22 -16.37
C PRO A 4 24.66 -41.73 -16.55
N HIS A 5 24.64 -41.20 -17.78
CA HIS A 5 25.15 -39.83 -18.02
C HIS A 5 24.06 -38.76 -18.15
N ARG A 6 22.80 -39.17 -18.36
CA ARG A 6 21.69 -38.22 -18.60
C ARG A 6 21.13 -37.62 -17.31
N GLY A 7 20.94 -38.43 -16.26
CA GLY A 7 20.34 -37.99 -14.99
C GLY A 7 21.21 -37.01 -14.20
N ALA A 8 22.52 -37.20 -14.20
CA ALA A 8 23.48 -36.32 -13.51
C ALA A 8 23.50 -34.90 -14.11
N SER A 9 23.37 -34.79 -15.43
CA SER A 9 23.30 -33.50 -16.12
C SER A 9 22.01 -32.73 -15.79
N PHE A 10 20.86 -33.43 -15.70
CA PHE A 10 19.60 -32.77 -15.31
C PHE A 10 19.62 -32.29 -13.86
N LEU A 11 20.20 -33.06 -12.93
CA LEU A 11 20.35 -32.66 -11.53
C LEU A 11 21.29 -31.46 -11.38
N SER A 12 22.39 -31.44 -12.13
CA SER A 12 23.34 -30.32 -12.17
C SER A 12 22.70 -29.02 -12.66
N VAL A 13 21.93 -29.08 -13.75
CA VAL A 13 21.20 -27.92 -14.28
C VAL A 13 20.14 -27.42 -13.29
N LEU A 14 19.41 -28.32 -12.62
CA LEU A 14 18.41 -27.96 -11.62
C LEU A 14 19.05 -27.24 -10.41
N LEU A 15 20.19 -27.74 -9.93
CA LEU A 15 20.94 -27.13 -8.82
C LEU A 15 21.47 -25.75 -9.18
N LEU A 16 21.99 -25.56 -10.39
CA LEU A 16 22.42 -24.24 -10.88
C LEU A 16 21.26 -23.25 -10.96
N PHE A 17 20.08 -23.68 -11.43
CA PHE A 17 18.88 -22.85 -11.45
C PHE A 17 18.43 -22.43 -10.05
N LEU A 18 18.46 -23.34 -9.07
CA LEU A 18 18.11 -23.05 -7.68
C LEU A 18 19.11 -22.10 -7.02
N LEU A 19 20.41 -22.28 -7.27
CA LEU A 19 21.47 -21.39 -6.78
C LEU A 19 21.31 -19.97 -7.34
N VAL A 20 21.05 -19.83 -8.65
CA VAL A 20 20.79 -18.52 -9.28
C VAL A 20 19.53 -17.87 -8.70
N SER A 21 18.47 -18.64 -8.50
CA SER A 21 17.21 -18.13 -7.93
C SER A 21 17.37 -17.67 -6.47
N CYS A 22 18.21 -18.35 -5.68
CA CYS A 22 18.48 -18.02 -4.28
C CYS A 22 19.47 -16.85 -4.15
N SER A 23 20.30 -16.60 -5.17
CA SER A 23 21.26 -15.50 -5.19
C SER A 23 20.67 -14.14 -5.57
N LEU A 24 19.39 -14.08 -5.98
CA LEU A 24 18.71 -12.81 -6.15
C LEU A 24 18.52 -12.17 -4.77
N PRO A 25 19.19 -11.05 -4.45
CA PRO A 25 18.88 -10.33 -3.23
C PRO A 25 17.41 -9.94 -3.33
N SER A 26 16.62 -10.44 -2.40
CA SER A 26 15.25 -9.96 -2.23
C SER A 26 15.37 -8.47 -1.89
N LEU A 27 15.20 -7.59 -2.88
CA LEU A 27 14.93 -6.17 -2.68
C LEU A 27 13.53 -6.04 -2.06
N ILE A 28 13.32 -6.66 -0.91
CA ILE A 28 12.23 -6.31 -0.02
C ILE A 28 12.73 -5.02 0.61
N SER A 29 12.52 -3.91 -0.12
CA SER A 29 12.44 -2.62 0.54
C SER A 29 11.53 -2.83 1.72
N ALA A 30 12.00 -2.53 2.92
CA ALA A 30 11.16 -2.43 4.10
C ALA A 30 10.17 -1.28 3.86
N SER A 31 9.19 -1.47 2.98
CA SER A 31 8.01 -0.64 2.94
C SER A 31 7.29 -1.00 4.22
N SER A 32 7.55 -0.23 5.26
CA SER A 32 6.76 -0.25 6.48
C SER A 32 5.31 -0.12 6.06
N PHE A 33 4.58 -1.25 6.04
CA PHE A 33 3.21 -1.27 5.55
C PHE A 33 2.41 -0.19 6.27
N CYS A 34 1.64 0.58 5.52
CA CYS A 34 0.70 1.53 6.08
C CYS A 34 -0.11 0.93 7.23
N ASN A 35 -0.11 1.63 8.36
CA ASN A 35 -0.83 1.23 9.55
C ASN A 35 -2.33 1.02 9.23
N PRO A 36 -2.93 -0.12 9.66
CA PRO A 36 -4.32 -0.43 9.33
C PRO A 36 -5.34 0.61 9.82
N SER A 37 -5.06 1.24 10.96
CA SER A 37 -5.92 2.28 11.54
C SER A 37 -5.85 3.56 10.72
N ASP A 38 -4.64 3.96 10.29
CA ASP A 38 -4.43 5.14 9.46
C ASP A 38 -5.10 4.95 8.10
N ARG A 39 -4.96 3.79 7.45
CA ARG A 39 -5.67 3.44 6.21
C ARG A 39 -7.19 3.61 6.33
N ARG A 40 -7.76 3.16 7.46
CA ARG A 40 -9.20 3.26 7.74
C ARG A 40 -9.63 4.71 7.94
N ALA A 41 -8.81 5.52 8.62
CA ALA A 41 -9.06 6.94 8.81
C ALA A 41 -9.02 7.71 7.48
N LEU A 42 -8.02 7.47 6.64
CA LEU A 42 -7.91 8.05 5.31
C LEU A 42 -9.12 7.74 4.44
N TRP A 43 -9.64 6.50 4.50
CA TRP A 43 -10.86 6.15 3.79
C TRP A 43 -12.08 6.95 4.27
N LYS A 44 -12.22 7.16 5.58
CA LYS A 44 -13.29 8.00 6.14
C LYS A 44 -13.17 9.45 5.66
N ILE A 45 -11.94 10.00 5.63
CA ILE A 45 -11.67 11.35 5.13
C ILE A 45 -12.05 11.47 3.65
N LYS A 46 -11.61 10.53 2.80
CA LYS A 46 -11.99 10.50 1.37
C LYS A 46 -13.51 10.51 1.19
N LYS A 47 -14.22 9.68 1.93
CA LYS A 47 -15.70 9.64 1.89
C LYS A 47 -16.35 10.93 2.37
N SER A 48 -15.81 11.58 3.40
CA SER A 48 -16.39 12.83 3.91
C SER A 48 -16.17 14.00 2.98
N LEU A 49 -15.01 14.07 2.32
CA LEU A 49 -14.70 15.15 1.38
C LEU A 49 -15.43 14.99 0.05
N ASN A 50 -15.60 13.75 -0.42
CA ASN A 50 -16.33 13.39 -1.64
C ASN A 50 -15.97 14.30 -2.84
N ILE A 51 -14.68 14.54 -3.02
CA ILE A 51 -14.15 15.34 -4.13
C ILE A 51 -13.79 14.37 -5.26
N PRO A 52 -14.49 14.44 -6.41
CA PRO A 52 -14.17 13.59 -7.55
C PRO A 52 -12.72 13.76 -7.98
N HIS A 53 -12.07 12.67 -8.34
CA HIS A 53 -10.71 12.59 -8.90
C HIS A 53 -9.55 12.99 -7.99
N TYR A 54 -9.80 13.79 -6.97
CA TYR A 54 -8.74 14.32 -6.11
C TYR A 54 -8.01 13.21 -5.34
N PHE A 55 -8.75 12.23 -4.83
CA PHE A 55 -8.19 11.11 -4.06
C PHE A 55 -8.17 9.79 -4.85
N ASP A 56 -7.94 9.83 -6.16
CA ASP A 56 -8.01 8.62 -7.01
C ASP A 56 -6.97 7.56 -6.61
N SER A 57 -5.79 7.99 -6.14
CA SER A 57 -4.78 7.05 -5.64
C SER A 57 -5.19 6.37 -4.32
N TRP A 58 -6.14 6.94 -3.56
CA TRP A 58 -6.60 6.40 -2.28
C TRP A 58 -7.58 5.25 -2.53
N ASN A 59 -7.06 4.08 -2.88
CA ASN A 59 -7.86 2.90 -3.18
C ASN A 59 -7.83 1.90 -2.01
N PRO A 60 -8.91 1.77 -1.21
CA PRO A 60 -8.93 0.87 -0.05
C PRO A 60 -8.97 -0.61 -0.46
N TRP A 61 -9.43 -0.91 -1.68
CA TRP A 61 -9.58 -2.27 -2.20
C TRP A 61 -8.26 -2.86 -2.67
N LYS A 62 -7.25 -2.02 -2.91
CA LYS A 62 -5.92 -2.47 -3.28
C LYS A 62 -5.10 -2.64 -2.01
N LEU A 63 -5.36 -3.75 -1.31
CA LEU A 63 -4.74 -4.09 -0.03
C LEU A 63 -3.21 -4.05 -0.08
N SER A 64 -2.63 -4.28 -1.27
CA SER A 64 -1.20 -4.31 -1.57
C SER A 64 -0.55 -2.95 -1.84
N ILE A 65 -1.32 -1.87 -2.02
CA ILE A 65 -0.72 -0.53 -2.12
C ILE A 65 -0.65 0.06 -0.72
N ASP A 66 0.57 0.10 -0.21
CA ASP A 66 0.96 0.89 0.95
C ASP A 66 0.39 2.32 0.85
N CYS A 67 -0.46 2.72 1.81
CA CYS A 67 -1.11 4.04 1.77
C CYS A 67 -0.10 5.20 1.82
N CYS A 68 1.12 4.94 2.28
CA CYS A 68 2.25 5.87 2.24
C CYS A 68 2.73 6.17 0.81
N ARG A 69 2.20 5.45 -0.19
CA ARG A 69 2.41 5.73 -1.62
C ARG A 69 1.23 6.43 -2.27
N TRP A 70 0.16 6.71 -1.53
CA TRP A 70 -0.95 7.49 -2.04
C TRP A 70 -0.50 8.94 -2.19
N HIS A 71 -1.01 9.63 -3.21
CA HIS A 71 -0.80 11.06 -3.34
C HIS A 71 -1.28 11.77 -2.07
N TYR A 72 -0.53 12.78 -1.65
CA TYR A 72 -0.86 13.66 -0.52
C TYR A 72 -0.77 13.01 0.86
N VAL A 73 -0.15 11.83 0.97
CA VAL A 73 0.06 11.12 2.24
C VAL A 73 1.55 10.97 2.47
N ASP A 74 2.06 11.56 3.55
CA ASP A 74 3.42 11.30 4.01
C ASP A 74 3.39 10.43 5.26
N CYS A 75 4.33 9.50 5.34
CA CYS A 75 4.48 8.58 6.45
C CYS A 75 5.88 8.65 7.06
N ASN A 76 5.99 8.28 8.33
CA ASN A 76 7.27 7.95 8.95
C ASN A 76 7.74 6.52 8.60
N THR A 77 8.94 6.17 9.07
CA THR A 77 9.57 4.85 8.87
C THR A 77 8.83 3.69 9.53
N ALA A 78 7.84 3.96 10.39
CA ALA A 78 6.97 2.97 11.01
C ALA A 78 5.64 2.77 10.26
N GLY A 79 5.48 3.37 9.08
CA GLY A 79 4.25 3.29 8.28
C GLY A 79 3.07 4.03 8.90
N ARG A 80 3.34 5.02 9.78
CA ARG A 80 2.33 5.90 10.35
C ARG A 80 2.21 7.15 9.52
N VAL A 81 0.98 7.54 9.21
CA VAL A 81 0.71 8.80 8.49
C VAL A 81 1.04 9.97 9.41
N THR A 82 1.94 10.84 8.98
CA THR A 82 2.37 12.02 9.73
C THR A 82 1.90 13.32 9.10
N GLN A 83 1.54 13.31 7.82
CA GLN A 83 1.07 14.51 7.12
C GLN A 83 0.04 14.17 6.04
N LEU A 84 -0.91 15.09 5.86
CA LEU A 84 -1.83 15.13 4.74
C LEU A 84 -1.77 16.50 4.05
N SER A 85 -1.56 16.49 2.74
CA SER A 85 -1.28 17.71 1.98
C SER A 85 -2.40 18.01 0.97
N PHE A 86 -3.33 18.90 1.32
CA PHE A 86 -4.43 19.28 0.43
C PHE A 86 -4.17 20.62 -0.25
N TYR A 87 -4.00 20.63 -1.55
CA TYR A 87 -3.96 21.84 -2.38
C TYR A 87 -5.23 22.01 -3.21
N THR A 88 -5.61 23.27 -3.48
CA THR A 88 -6.68 23.63 -4.42
C THR A 88 -8.05 22.98 -4.17
N ILE A 89 -8.39 22.64 -2.92
CA ILE A 89 -9.75 22.23 -2.54
C ILE A 89 -10.59 23.50 -2.33
N HIS A 90 -11.38 23.86 -3.35
CA HIS A 90 -12.29 25.01 -3.29
C HIS A 90 -13.71 24.63 -2.83
N ARG A 91 -13.87 23.42 -2.29
CA ARG A 91 -15.15 22.95 -1.73
C ARG A 91 -15.26 23.50 -0.30
N PRO A 92 -16.30 24.26 0.05
CA PRO A 92 -16.52 24.66 1.43
C PRO A 92 -16.65 23.39 2.28
N PHE A 93 -15.90 23.31 3.37
CA PHE A 93 -16.04 22.22 4.33
C PHE A 93 -17.42 22.31 4.97
N HIS A 94 -18.34 21.48 4.50
CA HIS A 94 -19.60 21.26 5.20
C HIS A 94 -19.30 20.40 6.43
N THR A 95 -18.84 21.03 7.51
CA THR A 95 -18.88 20.38 8.82
C THR A 95 -20.35 20.09 9.09
N ARG A 96 -20.72 18.80 9.14
CA ARG A 96 -22.02 18.41 9.67
C ARG A 96 -22.08 19.01 11.07
N ARG A 97 -22.86 20.07 11.29
CA ARG A 97 -23.19 20.47 12.67
C ARG A 97 -23.78 19.22 13.31
N PRO A 98 -23.32 18.80 14.51
CA PRO A 98 -24.14 17.93 15.33
C PRO A 98 -25.51 18.57 15.33
N SER A 99 -26.52 17.87 14.85
CA SER A 99 -27.89 18.33 14.96
C SER A 99 -28.07 18.69 16.44
N GLU A 100 -28.26 19.97 16.71
CA GLU A 100 -28.86 20.40 17.95
C GLU A 100 -30.24 19.77 17.91
N THR A 101 -30.33 18.55 18.44
CA THR A 101 -31.59 17.90 18.72
C THR A 101 -32.21 18.75 19.81
N SER A 102 -32.88 19.80 19.36
CA SER A 102 -33.74 20.65 20.14
C SER A 102 -34.66 19.74 20.93
N ARG A 103 -34.40 19.70 22.23
CA ARG A 103 -35.37 20.06 23.25
C ARG A 103 -36.65 20.64 22.65
N THR A 104 -37.64 19.79 22.42
CA THR A 104 -39.09 20.01 22.55
C THR A 104 -39.74 18.66 22.73
#